data_AF-X1FCW6-F1
#
_entry.id   AF-X1FCW6-F1
#
_cell.length_a   1.000
_cell.length_b   1.000
_cell.length_c   1.000
_cell.angle_alpha   90.00
_cell.angle_beta   90.00
_cell.angle_gamma   90.00
#
_symmetry.space_group_name_H-M   'P 1'
#
loop_
_entity.id
_entity.type
_entity.pdbx_description
1 polymer ?
#
loop_
_entity_poly.entity_id
_entity_poly.type
_entity_poly.pdbx_seq_one_letter_code
_entity_poly.pdbx_strand_id
1 'polypeptide(L)'
;IVYSNLIRKYFKNTKPIVLGGIEASLRRIAHYDYWDDKVRRAILFDAKVDILVYGMGEKSVLKLAHNLKTGKDWKDIRGICYISPHPKEEYTILPSYQEVKGDKKKFISMFHTFYINNDPLTAKGLCQQQDSRYLIQNPPSYPLAQKELDKVHDLPYEREAHPYYRKGGEVKALETIKFSITTHRGCYGECNFCSITVHQGKVIQGRSEKSILRESKLLTKLGDFKGYILDVGGPTANMYGIECQKKLKSGSCTDKRCLYPQFCPGLKI
;
A
#
# COMPACT_ATOMS: atom_id res chain seq x y z
N ILE A 1 -9.25 9.62 10.92
CA ILE A 1 -9.44 11.04 11.29
C ILE A 1 -10.01 11.18 12.69
N VAL A 2 -11.22 10.65 12.97
CA VAL A 2 -11.85 10.78 14.30
C VAL A 2 -10.95 10.23 15.42
N TYR A 3 -10.45 9.00 15.29
CA TYR A 3 -9.60 8.39 16.31
C TYR A 3 -8.31 9.18 16.59
N SER A 4 -7.61 9.65 15.55
CA SER A 4 -6.37 10.43 15.74
C SER A 4 -6.66 11.78 16.42
N ASN A 5 -7.76 12.43 16.06
CA ASN A 5 -8.20 13.66 16.72
C ASN A 5 -8.57 13.44 18.20
N LEU A 6 -9.25 12.33 18.51
CA LEU A 6 -9.57 11.96 19.89
C LEU A 6 -8.29 11.68 20.70
N ILE A 7 -7.35 10.92 20.13
CA ILE A 7 -6.05 10.66 20.77
C ILE A 7 -5.36 11.98 21.10
N ARG A 8 -5.25 12.92 20.14
CA ARG A 8 -4.61 14.22 20.39
C ARG A 8 -5.39 15.14 21.34
N LYS A 9 -6.71 14.99 21.39
CA LYS A 9 -7.56 15.76 22.31
C LYS A 9 -7.29 15.34 23.75
N TYR A 10 -7.34 14.03 24.03
CA TYR A 10 -7.28 13.49 25.39
C TYR A 10 -5.86 13.18 25.87
N PHE A 11 -4.92 12.91 24.97
CA PHE A 11 -3.54 12.61 25.33
C PHE A 11 -2.61 13.69 24.75
N LYS A 12 -1.92 14.41 25.64
CA LYS A 12 -0.88 15.38 25.28
C LYS A 12 0.49 14.70 25.29
N ASN A 13 1.44 15.21 24.51
CA ASN A 13 2.81 14.67 24.40
C ASN A 13 2.86 13.17 24.03
N THR A 14 1.97 12.73 23.14
CA THR A 14 1.94 11.34 22.68
C THR A 14 3.16 11.00 21.84
N LYS A 15 3.52 9.70 21.82
CA LYS A 15 4.38 9.15 20.77
C LYS A 15 3.79 9.45 19.37
N PRO A 16 4.62 9.41 18.31
CA PRO A 16 4.14 9.65 16.96
C PRO A 16 2.98 8.72 16.58
N ILE A 17 1.93 9.29 15.99
CA ILE A 17 0.82 8.54 15.42
C ILE A 17 1.20 8.14 14.00
N VAL A 18 1.20 6.84 13.74
CA VAL A 18 1.52 6.25 12.43
C VAL A 18 0.23 5.70 11.82
N LEU A 19 -0.13 6.19 10.63
CA LEU A 19 -1.20 5.59 9.81
C LEU A 19 -0.64 4.60 8.81
N GLY A 20 -1.42 3.57 8.51
CA GLY A 20 -1.10 2.59 7.47
C GLY A 20 -2.36 1.93 6.93
N GLY A 21 -2.16 0.99 6.00
CA GLY A 21 -3.24 0.27 5.33
C GLY A 21 -3.67 0.89 4.01
N ILE A 22 -4.60 0.21 3.33
CA ILE A 22 -4.99 0.54 1.96
C ILE A 22 -5.58 1.94 1.83
N GLU A 23 -6.45 2.36 2.75
CA GLU A 23 -7.04 3.71 2.70
C GLU A 23 -5.99 4.80 2.88
N ALA A 24 -5.12 4.67 3.88
CA ALA A 24 -4.06 5.64 4.13
C ALA A 24 -3.13 5.72 2.90
N SER A 25 -2.79 4.56 2.33
CA SER A 25 -2.00 4.48 1.11
C SER A 25 -2.66 5.25 -0.03
N LEU A 26 -3.92 4.98 -0.38
CA LEU A 26 -4.57 5.62 -1.53
C LEU A 26 -4.82 7.13 -1.34
N ARG A 27 -4.97 7.57 -0.09
CA ARG A 27 -5.22 8.97 0.28
C ARG A 27 -3.95 9.73 0.69
N ARG A 28 -2.77 9.20 0.35
CA ARG A 28 -1.46 9.75 0.76
C ARG A 28 -1.10 11.07 0.10
N ILE A 29 -1.79 11.43 -0.98
CA ILE A 29 -1.62 12.66 -1.76
C ILE A 29 -2.97 13.36 -1.92
N ALA A 30 -3.01 14.60 -2.44
CA ALA A 30 -4.26 15.21 -2.87
C ALA A 30 -5.01 14.26 -3.83
N HIS A 31 -6.27 13.97 -3.53
CA HIS A 31 -7.06 12.96 -4.21
C HIS A 31 -8.51 13.44 -4.37
N TYR A 32 -9.17 12.96 -5.42
CA TYR A 32 -10.60 13.14 -5.58
C TYR A 32 -11.34 12.16 -4.65
N ASP A 33 -12.24 12.69 -3.85
CA ASP A 33 -13.13 11.93 -2.98
C ASP A 33 -14.52 11.93 -3.60
N TYR A 34 -14.98 10.74 -4.01
CA TYR A 34 -16.26 10.56 -4.70
C TYR A 34 -17.46 10.84 -3.80
N TRP A 35 -17.36 10.51 -2.51
CA TRP A 35 -18.48 10.70 -1.57
C TRP A 35 -18.76 12.17 -1.29
N ASP A 36 -17.71 12.98 -1.25
CA ASP A 36 -17.81 14.42 -1.04
C ASP A 36 -17.82 15.25 -2.32
N ASP A 37 -17.70 14.60 -3.49
CA ASP A 37 -17.52 15.21 -4.81
C ASP A 37 -16.49 16.36 -4.83
N LYS A 38 -15.30 16.13 -4.23
CA LYS A 38 -14.26 17.19 -4.14
C LYS A 38 -12.85 16.65 -4.07
N VAL A 39 -11.89 17.49 -4.45
CA VAL A 39 -10.47 17.23 -4.22
C VAL A 39 -10.13 17.50 -2.75
N ARG A 40 -9.77 16.44 -2.04
CA ARG A 40 -9.30 16.47 -0.65
C ARG A 40 -7.77 16.53 -0.59
N ARG A 41 -7.28 17.08 0.52
CA ARG A 41 -5.86 17.05 0.88
C ARG A 41 -5.38 15.62 1.13
N ALA A 42 -4.08 15.46 1.32
CA ALA A 42 -3.55 14.20 1.81
C ALA A 42 -4.11 13.92 3.21
N ILE A 43 -4.49 12.66 3.48
CA ILE A 43 -5.12 12.24 4.74
C ILE A 43 -4.25 12.56 5.96
N LEU A 44 -2.93 12.64 5.77
CA LEU A 44 -1.94 13.02 6.76
C LEU A 44 -2.27 14.39 7.40
N PHE A 45 -2.70 15.36 6.58
CA PHE A 45 -3.06 16.72 7.03
C PHE A 45 -4.39 16.73 7.78
N ASP A 46 -5.40 16.07 7.23
CA ASP A 46 -6.75 16.05 7.81
C ASP A 46 -6.82 15.22 9.11
N ALA A 47 -6.06 14.14 9.19
CA ALA A 47 -5.98 13.27 10.37
C ALA A 47 -4.99 13.77 11.44
N LYS A 48 -4.16 14.78 11.14
CA LYS A 48 -3.14 15.34 12.04
C LYS A 48 -2.19 14.28 12.64
N VAL A 49 -1.85 13.28 11.83
CA VAL A 49 -0.90 12.23 12.23
C VAL A 49 0.51 12.61 11.81
N ASP A 50 1.51 11.98 12.41
CA ASP A 50 2.91 12.35 12.20
C ASP A 50 3.50 11.66 10.96
N ILE A 51 3.12 10.40 10.74
CA ILE A 51 3.71 9.53 9.72
C ILE A 51 2.61 8.70 9.05
N LEU A 52 2.73 8.49 7.75
CA LEU A 52 1.89 7.59 6.98
C LEU A 52 2.79 6.56 6.29
N VAL A 53 2.58 5.27 6.54
CA VAL A 53 3.21 4.16 5.83
C VAL A 53 2.29 3.73 4.70
N TYR A 54 2.80 3.71 3.46
CA TYR A 54 2.00 3.37 2.28
C TYR A 54 2.54 2.14 1.55
N GLY A 55 1.66 1.53 0.76
CA GLY A 55 1.90 0.26 0.09
C GLY A 55 2.14 -0.90 1.05
N MET A 56 2.96 -1.87 0.65
CA MET A 56 3.39 -2.98 1.51
C MET A 56 4.41 -2.49 2.53
N GLY A 57 3.94 -2.28 3.76
CA GLY A 57 4.64 -1.52 4.79
C GLY A 57 5.61 -2.31 5.68
N GLU A 58 5.79 -3.62 5.48
CA GLU A 58 6.51 -4.50 6.43
C GLU A 58 7.95 -4.02 6.70
N LYS A 59 8.73 -3.74 5.65
CA LYS A 59 10.10 -3.21 5.81
C LYS A 59 10.10 -1.82 6.43
N SER A 60 9.18 -0.97 5.99
CA SER A 60 9.10 0.43 6.41
C SER A 60 8.72 0.56 7.87
N VAL A 61 7.75 -0.21 8.35
CA VAL A 61 7.28 -0.18 9.75
C VAL A 61 8.34 -0.72 10.71
N LEU A 62 9.05 -1.80 10.33
CA LEU A 62 10.13 -2.35 11.16
C LEU A 62 11.30 -1.35 11.28
N LYS A 63 11.72 -0.76 10.15
CA LYS A 63 12.79 0.26 10.15
C LYS A 63 12.36 1.51 10.92
N LEU A 64 11.12 1.95 10.76
CA LEU A 64 10.58 3.10 11.46
C LEU A 64 10.54 2.86 12.98
N ALA A 65 10.02 1.71 13.42
CA ALA A 65 10.00 1.34 14.83
C ALA A 65 11.41 1.28 15.43
N HIS A 66 12.38 0.71 14.70
CA HIS A 66 13.78 0.68 15.14
C HIS A 66 14.37 2.09 15.29
N ASN A 67 14.16 2.97 14.30
CA ASN A 67 14.71 4.33 14.33
C ASN A 67 14.06 5.17 15.44
N LEU A 68 12.74 5.08 15.62
CA LEU A 68 12.03 5.73 16.73
C LEU A 68 12.50 5.23 18.10
N LYS A 69 12.76 3.92 18.25
CA LYS A 69 13.27 3.33 19.50
C LYS A 69 14.69 3.80 19.81
N THR A 70 15.54 3.95 18.80
CA THR A 70 16.96 4.28 18.95
C THR A 70 17.28 5.77 18.81
N GLY A 71 16.26 6.61 18.57
CA GLY A 71 16.44 8.05 18.36
C GLY A 71 17.12 8.43 17.04
N LYS A 72 17.22 7.49 16.08
CA LYS A 72 17.77 7.75 14.75
C LYS A 72 16.74 8.46 13.88
N ASP A 73 17.21 9.26 12.92
CA ASP A 73 16.33 9.89 11.95
C ASP A 73 15.61 8.85 11.08
N TRP A 74 14.34 9.10 10.80
CA TRP A 74 13.45 8.22 10.06
C TRP A 74 12.92 8.86 8.76
N LYS A 75 13.20 10.15 8.54
CA LYS A 75 12.65 10.95 7.43
C LYS A 75 13.06 10.48 6.03
N ASP A 76 14.06 9.61 5.90
CA ASP A 76 14.49 9.04 4.61
C ASP A 76 14.10 7.56 4.44
N ILE A 77 13.27 7.02 5.34
CA ILE A 77 12.75 5.66 5.18
C ILE A 77 11.87 5.60 3.92
N ARG A 78 12.05 4.56 3.09
CA ARG A 78 11.21 4.35 1.92
C ARG A 78 9.80 3.90 2.32
N GLY A 79 8.78 4.26 1.54
CA GLY A 79 7.39 3.87 1.78
C GLY A 79 6.69 4.64 2.90
N ILE A 80 7.20 5.81 3.27
CA ILE A 80 6.53 6.69 4.22
C ILE A 80 6.26 8.09 3.64
N CYS A 81 5.25 8.75 4.18
CA CYS A 81 4.99 10.16 4.01
C CYS A 81 4.98 10.88 5.36
N TYR A 82 5.37 12.15 5.37
CA TYR A 82 5.33 13.02 6.55
C TYR A 82 5.13 14.48 6.15
N ILE A 83 4.79 15.35 7.11
CA ILE A 83 4.64 16.79 6.88
C ILE A 83 5.95 17.51 7.20
N SER A 84 6.38 18.42 6.34
CA SER A 84 7.56 19.25 6.51
C SER A 84 7.22 20.73 6.34
N PRO A 85 7.84 21.66 7.10
CA PRO A 85 7.70 23.09 6.84
C PRO A 85 8.35 23.53 5.52
N HIS A 86 9.34 22.78 5.05
CA HIS A 86 10.09 23.07 3.83
C HIS A 86 9.99 21.91 2.83
N PRO A 87 10.06 22.19 1.52
CA PRO A 87 10.16 21.12 0.53
C PRO A 87 11.49 20.37 0.68
N LYS A 88 11.54 19.16 0.11
CA LYS A 88 12.79 18.51 -0.26
C LYS A 88 13.08 18.88 -1.71
N GLU A 89 14.07 19.75 -1.95
CA GLU A 89 14.37 20.30 -3.28
C GLU A 89 14.81 19.22 -4.28
N GLU A 90 15.36 18.12 -3.79
CA GLU A 90 15.74 16.96 -4.58
C GLU A 90 14.55 16.10 -5.03
N TYR A 91 13.36 16.35 -4.48
CA TYR A 91 12.13 15.62 -4.82
C TYR A 91 11.35 16.33 -5.93
N THR A 92 10.56 15.55 -6.67
CA THR A 92 9.67 16.13 -7.68
C THR A 92 8.57 16.94 -7.00
N ILE A 93 8.60 18.25 -7.20
CA ILE A 93 7.58 19.18 -6.72
C ILE A 93 6.35 19.05 -7.62
N LEU A 94 5.22 18.72 -7.01
CA LEU A 94 3.92 18.63 -7.65
C LEU A 94 3.15 19.95 -7.50
N PRO A 95 2.17 20.22 -8.38
CA PRO A 95 1.24 21.33 -8.17
C PRO A 95 0.64 21.29 -6.77
N SER A 96 0.55 22.45 -6.13
CA SER A 96 0.06 22.59 -4.77
C SER A 96 -1.39 22.11 -4.64
N TYR A 97 -1.82 21.82 -3.41
CA TYR A 97 -3.21 21.46 -3.14
C TYR A 97 -4.19 22.53 -3.65
N GLN A 98 -3.88 23.82 -3.45
CA GLN A 98 -4.75 24.91 -3.88
C GLN A 98 -4.91 24.95 -5.41
N GLU A 99 -3.81 24.70 -6.14
CA GLU A 99 -3.85 24.63 -7.60
C GLU A 99 -4.65 23.43 -8.12
N VAL A 100 -4.43 22.22 -7.58
CA VAL A 100 -5.16 21.03 -8.03
C VAL A 100 -6.62 21.03 -7.59
N LYS A 101 -6.95 21.75 -6.52
CA LYS A 101 -8.34 21.99 -6.09
C LYS A 101 -9.06 22.93 -7.06
N GLY A 102 -8.37 23.96 -7.57
CA GLY A 102 -8.94 24.97 -8.47
C GLY A 102 -8.94 24.60 -9.95
N ASP A 103 -8.06 23.70 -10.39
CA ASP A 103 -7.88 23.37 -11.81
C ASP A 103 -7.83 21.85 -12.05
N LYS A 104 -8.84 21.36 -12.77
CA LYS A 104 -8.98 19.93 -13.13
C LYS A 104 -7.79 19.43 -13.97
N LYS A 105 -7.23 20.25 -14.86
CA LYS A 105 -6.08 19.86 -15.69
C LYS A 105 -4.82 19.70 -14.84
N LYS A 106 -4.60 20.60 -13.87
CA LYS A 106 -3.52 20.47 -12.89
C LYS A 106 -3.68 19.24 -12.01
N PHE A 107 -4.91 18.93 -11.58
CA PHE A 107 -5.20 17.69 -10.85
C PHE A 107 -4.86 16.45 -11.68
N ILE A 108 -5.32 16.38 -12.94
CA ILE A 108 -5.05 15.26 -13.85
C ILE A 108 -3.54 15.08 -14.06
N SER A 109 -2.83 16.17 -14.34
CA SER A 109 -1.37 16.13 -14.54
C SER A 109 -0.63 15.66 -13.27
N MET A 110 -0.99 16.21 -12.11
CA MET A 110 -0.42 15.80 -10.82
C MET A 110 -0.69 14.32 -10.53
N PHE A 111 -1.92 13.87 -10.71
CA PHE A 111 -2.28 12.47 -10.47
C PHE A 111 -1.57 11.53 -11.44
N HIS A 112 -1.40 11.92 -12.71
CA HIS A 112 -0.65 11.14 -13.68
C HIS A 112 0.82 10.97 -13.25
N THR A 113 1.49 12.07 -12.88
CA THR A 113 2.87 12.05 -12.35
C THR A 113 2.97 11.15 -11.13
N PHE A 114 2.04 11.29 -10.18
CA PHE A 114 1.96 10.42 -9.01
C PHE A 114 1.77 8.95 -9.38
N TYR A 115 0.86 8.65 -10.31
CA TYR A 115 0.48 7.28 -10.68
C TYR A 115 1.64 6.53 -11.32
N ILE A 116 2.38 7.17 -12.24
CA ILE A 116 3.55 6.57 -12.89
C ILE A 116 4.77 6.47 -11.96
N ASN A 117 4.83 7.29 -10.89
CA ASN A 117 5.90 7.31 -9.89
C ASN A 117 5.64 6.34 -8.71
N ASN A 118 5.21 5.11 -9.00
CA ASN A 118 4.98 4.08 -7.98
C ASN A 118 5.87 2.83 -8.10
N ASP A 119 6.76 2.79 -9.09
CA ASP A 119 7.71 1.69 -9.22
C ASP A 119 8.87 1.84 -8.23
N PRO A 120 9.14 0.86 -7.35
CA PRO A 120 10.19 0.99 -6.34
C PRO A 120 11.60 1.23 -6.90
N LEU A 121 11.91 0.77 -8.13
CA LEU A 121 13.26 0.92 -8.71
C LEU A 121 13.47 2.30 -9.32
N THR A 122 12.42 2.90 -9.91
CA THR A 122 12.56 4.14 -10.68
C THR A 122 11.92 5.36 -10.02
N ALA A 123 11.01 5.16 -9.07
CA ALA A 123 10.28 6.26 -8.44
C ALA A 123 11.21 7.16 -7.63
N LYS A 124 11.00 8.46 -7.79
CA LYS A 124 11.64 9.52 -7.01
C LYS A 124 10.73 9.94 -5.85
N GLY A 125 11.28 10.68 -4.91
CA GLY A 125 10.46 11.30 -3.88
C GLY A 125 9.53 12.36 -4.49
N LEU A 126 8.35 12.53 -3.91
CA LEU A 126 7.38 13.55 -4.31
C LEU A 126 7.19 14.56 -3.19
N CYS A 127 7.00 15.82 -3.58
CA CYS A 127 6.74 16.92 -2.66
C CYS A 127 5.48 17.65 -3.14
N GLN A 128 4.52 17.91 -2.24
CA GLN A 128 3.32 18.69 -2.57
C GLN A 128 3.01 19.70 -1.48
N GLN A 129 2.98 20.99 -1.82
CA GLN A 129 2.56 22.01 -0.88
C GLN A 129 1.06 21.88 -0.56
N GLN A 130 0.73 21.83 0.72
CA GLN A 130 -0.65 21.87 1.23
C GLN A 130 -0.72 22.89 2.37
N ASP A 131 -1.48 23.96 2.14
CA ASP A 131 -1.52 25.14 3.00
C ASP A 131 -0.10 25.74 3.16
N SER A 132 0.40 25.94 4.39
CA SER A 132 1.73 26.52 4.66
C SER A 132 2.87 25.49 4.74
N ARG A 133 2.60 24.20 4.48
CA ARG A 133 3.55 23.10 4.68
C ARG A 133 3.58 22.17 3.47
N TYR A 134 4.48 21.21 3.48
CA TYR A 134 4.69 20.26 2.41
C TYR A 134 4.40 18.84 2.86
N LEU A 135 3.65 18.12 2.05
CA LEU A 135 3.66 16.66 2.04
C LEU A 135 4.98 16.21 1.44
N ILE A 136 5.75 15.43 2.21
CA ILE A 136 6.90 14.69 1.69
C ILE A 136 6.47 13.23 1.54
N GLN A 137 6.58 12.68 0.33
CA GLN A 137 6.40 11.26 0.06
C GLN A 137 7.73 10.68 -0.40
N ASN A 138 8.35 9.86 0.44
CA ASN A 138 9.57 9.15 0.07
C ASN A 138 9.26 8.07 -0.97
N PRO A 139 10.24 7.63 -1.79
CA PRO A 139 10.04 6.55 -2.75
C PRO A 139 9.45 5.27 -2.13
N PRO A 140 8.72 4.44 -2.90
CA PRO A 140 8.10 3.21 -2.39
C PRO A 140 9.13 2.24 -1.78
N SER A 141 8.69 1.48 -0.78
CA SER A 141 9.52 0.40 -0.23
C SER A 141 9.83 -0.65 -1.30
N TYR A 142 11.02 -1.24 -1.22
CA TYR A 142 11.34 -2.36 -2.10
C TYR A 142 10.49 -3.58 -1.75
N PRO A 143 10.10 -4.39 -2.76
CA PRO A 143 9.34 -5.61 -2.53
C PRO A 143 10.07 -6.56 -1.58
N LEU A 144 9.32 -7.47 -0.98
CA LEU A 144 9.88 -8.56 -0.20
C LEU A 144 10.49 -9.60 -1.15
N ALA A 145 11.65 -10.13 -0.80
CA ALA A 145 12.12 -11.36 -1.41
C ALA A 145 11.15 -12.50 -1.06
N GLN A 146 11.07 -13.54 -1.90
CA GLN A 146 10.15 -14.67 -1.68
C GLN A 146 10.29 -15.27 -0.27
N LYS A 147 11.52 -15.46 0.22
CA LYS A 147 11.76 -15.97 1.59
C LYS A 147 11.24 -15.04 2.68
N GLU A 148 11.28 -13.72 2.47
CA GLU A 148 10.72 -12.74 3.41
C GLU A 148 9.19 -12.77 3.36
N LEU A 149 8.60 -12.87 2.17
CA LEU A 149 7.16 -12.98 1.99
C LEU A 149 6.62 -14.28 2.63
N ASP A 150 7.28 -15.41 2.41
CA ASP A 150 6.93 -16.68 3.05
C ASP A 150 6.92 -16.55 4.57
N LYS A 151 7.94 -15.91 5.17
CA LYS A 151 8.00 -15.67 6.63
C LYS A 151 6.80 -14.85 7.12
N VAL A 152 6.37 -13.84 6.36
CA VAL A 152 5.19 -13.04 6.74
C VAL A 152 3.94 -13.90 6.75
N HIS A 153 3.76 -14.78 5.77
CA HIS A 153 2.59 -15.65 5.68
C HIS A 153 2.63 -16.86 6.65
N ASP A 154 3.83 -17.26 7.06
CA ASP A 154 4.05 -18.37 8.01
C ASP A 154 3.93 -17.93 9.48
N LEU A 155 3.70 -16.65 9.78
CA LEU A 155 3.44 -16.19 11.14
C LEU A 155 2.19 -16.90 11.74
N PRO A 156 2.15 -17.16 13.05
CA PRO A 156 1.06 -17.87 13.71
C PRO A 156 -0.16 -16.97 13.88
N TYR A 157 -0.82 -16.60 12.78
CA TYR A 157 -2.03 -15.80 12.82
C TYR A 157 -3.17 -16.57 13.47
N GLU A 158 -3.95 -15.86 14.27
CA GLU A 158 -5.15 -16.37 14.94
C GLU A 158 -6.23 -16.87 13.96
N ARG A 159 -6.23 -16.36 12.70
CA ARG A 159 -7.18 -16.70 11.62
C ARG A 159 -8.65 -16.51 11.99
N GLU A 160 -8.92 -15.62 12.92
CA GLU A 160 -10.22 -15.47 13.55
C GLU A 160 -10.48 -14.03 13.98
N ALA A 161 -11.75 -13.70 14.23
CA ALA A 161 -12.12 -12.41 14.79
C ALA A 161 -11.59 -12.29 16.22
N HIS A 162 -11.05 -11.13 16.56
CA HIS A 162 -10.64 -10.83 17.92
C HIS A 162 -11.83 -11.03 18.90
N PRO A 163 -11.64 -11.67 20.08
CA PRO A 163 -12.72 -12.00 21.01
C PRO A 163 -13.61 -10.83 21.41
N TYR A 164 -13.04 -9.62 21.47
CA TYR A 164 -13.78 -8.38 21.71
C TYR A 164 -14.93 -8.18 20.70
N TYR A 165 -14.68 -8.38 19.41
CA TYR A 165 -15.68 -8.15 18.36
C TYR A 165 -16.72 -9.28 18.28
N ARG A 166 -16.34 -10.51 18.62
CA ARG A 166 -17.27 -11.66 18.65
C ARG A 166 -18.45 -11.46 19.59
N LYS A 167 -18.29 -10.66 20.66
CA LYS A 167 -19.39 -10.32 21.58
C LYS A 167 -20.54 -9.57 20.89
N GLY A 168 -20.26 -8.88 19.78
CA GLY A 168 -21.24 -8.15 18.99
C GLY A 168 -21.91 -8.98 17.88
N GLY A 169 -21.62 -10.27 17.80
CA GLY A 169 -22.13 -11.17 16.76
C GLY A 169 -21.04 -11.63 15.78
N GLU A 170 -21.49 -12.36 14.75
CA GLU A 170 -20.61 -12.92 13.73
C GLU A 170 -20.05 -11.83 12.80
N VAL A 171 -18.75 -11.92 12.51
CA VAL A 171 -18.08 -11.04 11.55
C VAL A 171 -18.21 -11.67 10.17
N LYS A 172 -19.27 -11.29 9.43
CA LYS A 172 -19.56 -11.84 8.08
C LYS A 172 -18.38 -11.80 7.11
N ALA A 173 -17.49 -10.81 7.23
CA ALA A 173 -16.29 -10.73 6.40
C ALA A 173 -15.33 -11.91 6.57
N LEU A 174 -15.39 -12.64 7.70
CA LEU A 174 -14.59 -13.86 7.89
C LEU A 174 -15.07 -15.01 7.02
N GLU A 175 -16.37 -15.11 6.76
CA GLU A 175 -16.95 -16.20 5.97
C GLU A 175 -16.38 -16.25 4.55
N THR A 176 -15.99 -15.09 4.01
CA THR A 176 -15.46 -14.95 2.66
C THR A 176 -13.94 -15.10 2.57
N ILE A 177 -13.21 -15.03 3.69
CA ILE A 177 -11.72 -15.01 3.68
C ILE A 177 -11.07 -16.16 4.45
N LYS A 178 -11.78 -16.84 5.36
CA LYS A 178 -11.20 -17.78 6.33
C LYS A 178 -10.46 -18.97 5.70
N PHE A 179 -10.91 -19.43 4.53
CA PHE A 179 -10.31 -20.55 3.79
C PHE A 179 -9.73 -20.14 2.44
N SER A 180 -9.24 -18.90 2.35
CA SER A 180 -8.61 -18.35 1.15
C SER A 180 -7.10 -18.26 1.33
N ILE A 181 -6.33 -18.52 0.28
CA ILE A 181 -4.87 -18.49 0.30
C ILE A 181 -4.35 -17.46 -0.69
N THR A 182 -3.64 -16.46 -0.18
CA THR A 182 -2.94 -15.49 -1.04
C THR A 182 -1.67 -16.13 -1.61
N THR A 183 -1.56 -16.34 -2.92
CA THR A 183 -0.36 -16.93 -3.54
C THR A 183 0.73 -15.92 -3.86
N HIS A 184 0.36 -14.68 -4.15
CA HIS A 184 1.27 -13.60 -4.51
C HIS A 184 0.70 -12.23 -4.13
N ARG A 185 1.52 -11.20 -4.31
CA ARG A 185 1.12 -9.78 -4.29
C ARG A 185 1.50 -9.10 -5.59
N GLY A 186 0.87 -7.96 -5.85
CA GLY A 186 1.10 -7.14 -7.04
C GLY A 186 0.19 -7.53 -8.20
N CYS A 187 0.00 -6.59 -9.12
CA CYS A 187 -0.84 -6.79 -10.30
C CYS A 187 -0.35 -5.90 -11.45
N TYR A 188 -0.03 -6.53 -12.58
CA TYR A 188 0.37 -5.84 -13.81
C TYR A 188 -0.81 -5.50 -14.74
N GLY A 189 -2.05 -5.76 -14.31
CA GLY A 189 -3.25 -5.50 -15.11
C GLY A 189 -3.59 -4.01 -15.24
N GLU A 190 -3.27 -3.19 -14.23
CA GLU A 190 -3.46 -1.73 -14.24
C GLU A 190 -4.88 -1.27 -14.66
N CYS A 191 -5.90 -1.98 -14.19
CA CYS A 191 -7.29 -1.57 -14.39
C CYS A 191 -7.51 -0.20 -13.74
N ASN A 192 -8.08 0.76 -14.48
CA ASN A 192 -8.22 2.15 -14.02
C ASN A 192 -9.04 2.30 -12.72
N PHE A 193 -9.89 1.33 -12.42
CA PHE A 193 -10.73 1.29 -11.22
C PHE A 193 -10.07 0.57 -10.04
N CYS A 194 -8.92 -0.09 -10.26
CA CYS A 194 -8.31 -0.99 -9.28
C CYS A 194 -7.19 -0.30 -8.49
N SER A 195 -7.19 -0.53 -7.18
CA SER A 195 -6.21 0.03 -6.26
C SER A 195 -4.95 -0.83 -6.09
N ILE A 196 -4.97 -2.10 -6.53
CA ILE A 196 -3.89 -3.07 -6.29
C ILE A 196 -2.56 -2.55 -6.84
N THR A 197 -2.55 -2.04 -8.07
CA THR A 197 -1.32 -1.53 -8.69
C THR A 197 -0.71 -0.37 -7.90
N VAL A 198 -1.53 0.57 -7.41
CA VAL A 198 -1.06 1.74 -6.65
C VAL A 198 -0.63 1.37 -5.23
N HIS A 199 -1.22 0.32 -4.65
CA HIS A 199 -0.95 -0.12 -3.28
C HIS A 199 0.14 -1.20 -3.21
N GLN A 200 0.00 -2.30 -3.93
CA GLN A 200 0.92 -3.44 -3.91
C GLN A 200 2.04 -3.34 -4.97
N GLY A 201 1.83 -2.55 -6.02
CA GLY A 201 2.76 -2.41 -7.14
C GLY A 201 2.44 -3.30 -8.34
N LYS A 202 3.21 -3.09 -9.42
CA LYS A 202 3.10 -3.84 -10.69
C LYS A 202 3.92 -5.12 -10.72
N VAL A 203 4.81 -5.30 -9.75
CA VAL A 203 5.73 -6.44 -9.68
C VAL A 203 5.04 -7.57 -8.93
N ILE A 204 4.98 -8.74 -9.56
CA ILE A 204 4.45 -9.95 -8.94
C ILE A 204 5.47 -10.50 -7.94
N GLN A 205 5.03 -10.59 -6.70
CA GLN A 205 5.80 -11.17 -5.59
C GLN A 205 5.15 -12.49 -5.19
N GLY A 206 5.63 -13.59 -5.74
CA GLY A 206 5.11 -14.93 -5.46
C GLY A 206 5.69 -15.52 -4.18
N ARG A 207 4.81 -16.12 -3.36
CA ARG A 207 5.22 -17.05 -2.29
C ARG A 207 5.86 -18.29 -2.89
N SER A 208 6.62 -19.03 -2.09
CA SER A 208 7.02 -20.38 -2.52
C SER A 208 5.84 -21.34 -2.45
N GLU A 209 5.82 -22.32 -3.36
CA GLU A 209 4.87 -23.43 -3.32
C GLU A 209 4.88 -24.13 -1.96
N LYS A 210 6.06 -24.28 -1.36
CA LYS A 210 6.21 -24.87 -0.02
C LYS A 210 5.46 -24.07 1.06
N SER A 211 5.48 -22.73 1.02
CA SER A 211 4.71 -21.90 1.97
C SER A 211 3.21 -22.05 1.73
N ILE A 212 2.77 -22.02 0.47
CA ILE A 212 1.36 -22.22 0.09
C ILE A 212 0.87 -23.58 0.60
N LEU A 213 1.59 -24.66 0.34
CA LEU A 213 1.23 -26.01 0.78
C LEU A 213 1.21 -26.16 2.31
N ARG A 214 2.11 -25.48 3.05
CA ARG A 214 2.08 -25.47 4.52
C ARG A 214 0.79 -24.82 5.03
N GLU A 215 0.41 -23.68 4.47
CA GLU A 215 -0.84 -23.01 4.82
C GLU A 215 -2.07 -23.85 4.45
N SER A 216 -2.09 -24.46 3.26
CA SER A 216 -3.16 -25.38 2.86
C SER A 216 -3.35 -26.51 3.89
N LYS A 217 -2.26 -27.16 4.32
CA LYS A 217 -2.28 -28.22 5.34
C LYS A 217 -2.69 -27.73 6.73
N LEU A 218 -2.42 -26.47 7.06
CA LEU A 218 -2.87 -25.86 8.31
C LEU A 218 -4.39 -25.67 8.28
N LEU A 219 -4.92 -25.16 7.17
CA LEU A 219 -6.36 -24.93 7.00
C LEU A 219 -7.18 -26.23 7.15
N THR A 220 -6.68 -27.36 6.65
CA THR A 220 -7.38 -28.66 6.79
C THR A 220 -7.48 -29.16 8.22
N LYS A 221 -6.74 -28.57 9.18
CA LYS A 221 -6.76 -28.93 10.60
C LYS A 221 -7.73 -28.07 11.42
N LEU A 222 -8.31 -27.03 10.81
CA LEU A 222 -9.30 -26.18 11.48
C LEU A 222 -10.62 -26.93 11.58
N GLY A 223 -11.26 -26.89 12.75
CA GLY A 223 -12.43 -27.71 13.06
C GLY A 223 -13.65 -27.45 12.17
N ASP A 224 -13.76 -26.27 11.58
CA ASP A 224 -14.84 -25.87 10.68
C ASP A 224 -14.43 -25.87 9.21
N PHE A 225 -13.32 -26.53 8.86
CA PHE A 225 -12.88 -26.67 7.48
C PHE A 225 -13.90 -27.46 6.65
N LYS A 226 -14.37 -26.87 5.54
CA LYS A 226 -15.46 -27.40 4.71
C LYS A 226 -15.02 -28.49 3.70
N GLY A 227 -13.75 -28.89 3.71
CA GLY A 227 -13.20 -29.86 2.75
C GLY A 227 -12.66 -29.26 1.45
N TYR A 228 -12.70 -27.93 1.30
CA TYR A 228 -12.16 -27.23 0.12
C TYR A 228 -11.53 -25.89 0.50
N ILE A 229 -10.56 -25.44 -0.31
CA ILE A 229 -10.00 -24.08 -0.25
C ILE A 229 -10.89 -23.19 -1.12
N LEU A 230 -11.34 -22.07 -0.56
CA LEU A 230 -12.33 -21.19 -1.20
C LEU A 230 -11.73 -20.38 -2.35
N ASP A 231 -10.51 -19.87 -2.16
CA ASP A 231 -9.83 -19.02 -3.14
C ASP A 231 -8.31 -19.19 -3.05
N VAL A 232 -7.63 -19.01 -4.18
CA VAL A 232 -6.18 -19.12 -4.31
C VAL A 232 -5.64 -17.97 -5.16
N GLY A 233 -5.30 -16.85 -4.53
CA GLY A 233 -4.76 -15.67 -5.20
C GLY A 233 -5.80 -14.74 -5.86
N GLY A 234 -7.09 -14.98 -5.62
CA GLY A 234 -8.17 -14.08 -5.99
C GLY A 234 -8.21 -13.71 -7.49
N PRO A 235 -8.59 -12.47 -7.83
CA PRO A 235 -8.75 -12.04 -9.22
C PRO A 235 -7.44 -11.99 -10.01
N THR A 236 -6.28 -12.16 -9.35
CA THR A 236 -4.97 -12.17 -9.98
C THR A 236 -4.32 -13.56 -9.96
N ALA A 237 -5.05 -14.63 -9.59
CA ALA A 237 -4.50 -15.99 -9.46
C ALA A 237 -3.60 -16.41 -10.63
N ASN A 238 -4.04 -16.13 -11.87
CA ASN A 238 -3.31 -16.45 -13.10
C ASN A 238 -2.01 -15.66 -13.28
N MET A 239 -1.68 -14.70 -12.41
CA MET A 239 -0.43 -13.93 -12.45
C MET A 239 0.68 -14.58 -11.62
N TYR A 240 0.38 -15.58 -10.78
CA TYR A 240 1.38 -16.24 -9.94
C TYR A 240 2.50 -16.83 -10.78
N GLY A 241 3.75 -16.47 -10.46
CA GLY A 241 4.94 -16.93 -11.18
C GLY A 241 5.21 -16.24 -12.52
N ILE A 242 4.32 -15.34 -12.99
CA ILE A 242 4.46 -14.64 -14.25
C ILE A 242 5.08 -13.25 -14.01
N GLU A 243 6.27 -13.02 -14.57
CA GLU A 243 6.91 -11.71 -14.49
C GLU A 243 7.80 -11.38 -15.71
N CYS A 244 7.92 -10.10 -16.01
CA CYS A 244 8.76 -9.54 -17.05
C CYS A 244 10.18 -9.26 -16.54
N GLN A 245 11.19 -9.80 -17.24
CA GLN A 245 12.61 -9.61 -16.88
C GLN A 245 13.05 -8.14 -16.90
N LYS A 246 12.51 -7.34 -17.82
CA LYS A 246 12.77 -5.89 -17.87
C LYS A 246 12.28 -5.20 -16.61
N LYS A 247 11.09 -5.59 -16.10
CA LYS A 247 10.49 -5.02 -14.89
C LYS A 247 11.35 -5.29 -13.66
N LEU A 248 11.88 -6.51 -13.55
CA LEU A 248 12.75 -6.91 -12.45
C LEU A 248 14.11 -6.19 -12.44
N LYS A 249 14.68 -5.90 -13.63
CA LYS A 249 16.01 -5.28 -13.75
C LYS A 249 15.97 -3.75 -13.71
N SER A 250 14.98 -3.14 -14.36
CA SER A 250 15.00 -1.70 -14.67
C SER A 250 13.67 -1.00 -14.35
N GLY A 251 12.75 -1.69 -13.69
CA GLY A 251 11.43 -1.16 -13.34
C GLY A 251 10.40 -1.25 -14.47
N SER A 252 9.16 -0.98 -14.09
CA SER A 252 7.98 -1.03 -14.96
C SER A 252 8.06 -0.03 -16.11
N CYS A 253 7.41 -0.34 -17.23
CA CYS A 253 7.26 0.63 -18.31
C CYS A 253 6.37 1.79 -17.85
N THR A 254 6.72 3.01 -18.24
CA THR A 254 5.94 4.22 -17.96
C THR A 254 4.90 4.49 -19.04
N ASP A 255 5.14 3.99 -20.24
CA ASP A 255 4.41 4.25 -21.48
C ASP A 255 3.59 3.05 -22.00
N LYS A 256 3.72 1.87 -21.35
CA LYS A 256 3.08 0.63 -21.79
C LYS A 256 2.35 -0.07 -20.66
N ARG A 257 1.14 -0.55 -20.94
CA ARG A 257 0.38 -1.46 -20.08
C ARG A 257 0.61 -2.90 -20.55
N CYS A 258 0.70 -3.85 -19.62
CA CYS A 258 1.06 -5.23 -19.97
C CYS A 258 -0.04 -5.99 -20.73
N LEU A 259 -1.31 -5.64 -20.49
CA LEU A 259 -2.47 -6.35 -21.04
C LEU A 259 -3.33 -5.51 -22.00
N TYR A 260 -2.89 -4.29 -22.34
CA TYR A 260 -3.68 -3.35 -23.16
C TYR A 260 -2.78 -2.44 -24.02
N PRO A 261 -3.17 -2.13 -25.28
CA PRO A 261 -4.35 -2.63 -26.00
C PRO A 261 -4.20 -4.07 -26.51
N GLN A 262 -2.97 -4.56 -26.57
CA GLN A 262 -2.63 -5.94 -26.87
C GLN A 262 -1.73 -6.50 -25.77
N PHE A 263 -1.66 -7.82 -25.66
CA PHE A 263 -0.76 -8.48 -24.73
C PHE A 263 0.69 -8.11 -25.03
N CYS A 264 1.44 -7.75 -23.99
CA CYS A 264 2.85 -7.43 -24.13
C CYS A 264 3.66 -8.72 -24.39
N PRO A 265 4.43 -8.81 -25.50
CA PRO A 265 5.22 -10.00 -25.81
C PRO A 265 6.37 -10.25 -24.81
N GLY A 266 6.73 -9.25 -24.00
CA GLY A 266 7.71 -9.39 -22.94
C GLY A 266 7.17 -10.03 -21.66
N LEU A 267 5.85 -10.27 -21.57
CA LEU A 267 5.23 -10.99 -20.47
C LEU A 267 5.11 -12.47 -20.87
N LYS A 268 5.89 -13.33 -20.22
CA LYS A 268 5.87 -14.77 -20.48
C LYS A 268 4.71 -15.41 -19.73
N ILE A 269 3.51 -15.29 -20.31
CA ILE A 269 2.29 -15.98 -19.88
C ILE A 269 2.32 -17.41 -20.42
#